data_AF-A0A3N5ER78-F1
#
_entry.id   AF-A0A3N5ER78-F1
#
_cell.length_a   1.000
_cell.length_b   1.000
_cell.length_c   1.000
_cell.angle_alpha   90.00
_cell.angle_beta   90.00
_cell.angle_gamma   90.00
#
_symmetry.space_group_name_H-M   'P 1'
#
loop_
_entity.id
_entity.type
_entity.pdbx_description
1 polymer ?
#
loop_
_entity_poly.entity_id
_entity_poly.type
_entity_poly.pdbx_seq_one_letter_code
_entity_poly.pdbx_strand_id
1 'polypeptide(L)'
;MGLAVWRPTTLHVDAAVVAFALALFATNLFHKWAHSATVPGWVAVLQRRHLILNPARHNVHHTPPNKSGYCVTNGWMNVLLDRILP
;
A
#
# COMPACT_ATOMS: atom_id res chain seq x y z
N MET A 1 -39.70 -15.01 4.77
CA MET A 1 -38.48 -14.21 5.03
C MET A 1 -37.31 -14.94 4.40
N GLY A 2 -37.07 -14.71 3.10
CA GLY A 2 -36.00 -15.38 2.38
C GLY A 2 -34.67 -14.83 2.86
N LEU A 3 -33.83 -15.69 3.46
CA LEU A 3 -32.40 -15.41 3.56
C LEU A 3 -31.94 -15.14 2.13
N ALA A 4 -31.58 -13.90 1.84
CA ALA A 4 -30.93 -13.58 0.58
C ALA A 4 -29.64 -14.39 0.55
N VAL A 5 -29.70 -15.55 -0.11
CA VAL A 5 -28.52 -16.34 -0.45
C VAL A 5 -27.65 -15.39 -1.24
N TRP A 6 -26.52 -15.01 -0.66
CA TRP A 6 -25.46 -14.29 -1.34
C TRP A 6 -25.30 -14.96 -2.71
N ARG A 7 -25.60 -14.22 -3.79
CA ARG A 7 -25.43 -14.71 -5.14
C ARG A 7 -23.99 -14.34 -5.52
N PRO A 8 -23.05 -15.30 -5.57
CA PRO A 8 -21.71 -15.02 -6.05
C PRO A 8 -21.88 -14.34 -7.41
N THR A 9 -21.38 -13.12 -7.56
CA THR A 9 -21.55 -12.32 -8.78
C THR A 9 -20.62 -12.80 -9.90
N THR A 10 -20.37 -14.12 -9.93
CA THR A 10 -19.29 -14.92 -10.53
C THR A 10 -18.06 -15.02 -9.63
N LEU A 11 -17.48 -16.24 -9.53
CA LEU A 11 -16.24 -16.52 -8.78
C LEU A 11 -15.13 -15.50 -9.06
N HIS A 12 -15.06 -15.00 -10.29
CA HIS A 12 -14.07 -14.00 -10.69
C HIS A 12 -14.29 -12.63 -10.02
N VAL A 13 -15.54 -12.19 -9.91
CA VAL A 13 -15.88 -10.93 -9.23
C VAL A 13 -15.58 -11.05 -7.74
N ASP A 14 -15.99 -12.16 -7.12
CA ASP A 14 -15.74 -12.40 -5.71
C ASP A 14 -14.22 -12.47 -5.41
N ALA A 15 -13.47 -13.20 -6.24
CA ALA A 15 -12.02 -13.28 -6.13
C ALA A 15 -11.35 -11.91 -6.34
N ALA A 16 -11.83 -11.10 -7.28
CA ALA A 16 -11.31 -9.77 -7.52
C ALA A 16 -11.56 -8.83 -6.33
N VAL A 17 -12.75 -8.88 -5.73
CA VAL A 17 -13.09 -8.11 -4.52
C VAL A 17 -12.20 -8.51 -3.34
N VAL A 18 -12.02 -9.81 -3.11
CA VAL A 18 -11.14 -10.31 -2.05
C VAL A 18 -9.70 -9.88 -2.30
N ALA A 19 -9.19 -10.05 -3.53
CA ALA A 19 -7.83 -9.64 -3.88
C ALA A 19 -7.62 -8.13 -3.70
N PHE A 20 -8.59 -7.31 -4.11
CA PHE A 20 -8.55 -5.86 -3.92
C PHE A 20 -8.54 -5.49 -2.45
N ALA A 21 -9.41 -6.10 -1.63
CA ALA A 21 -9.44 -5.87 -0.19
C ALA A 21 -8.11 -6.26 0.49
N LEU A 22 -7.52 -7.39 0.11
CA LEU A 22 -6.21 -7.82 0.59
C LEU A 22 -5.09 -6.85 0.18
N ALA A 23 -5.12 -6.34 -1.05
CA ALA A 23 -4.15 -5.34 -1.53
C ALA A 23 -4.25 -4.01 -0.76
N LEU A 24 -5.48 -3.55 -0.47
CA LEU A 24 -5.70 -2.38 0.38
C LEU A 24 -5.20 -2.62 1.80
N PHE A 25 -5.51 -3.77 2.39
CA PHE A 25 -5.04 -4.14 3.72
C PHE A 25 -3.50 -4.16 3.77
N ALA A 26 -2.86 -4.84 2.81
CA ALA A 26 -1.41 -4.92 2.72
C ALA A 26 -0.77 -3.54 2.59
N THR A 27 -1.31 -2.66 1.73
CA THR A 27 -0.80 -1.30 1.56
C THR A 27 -0.92 -0.47 2.84
N ASN A 28 -2.02 -0.59 3.57
CA ASN A 28 -2.18 0.06 4.88
C ASN A 28 -1.20 -0.49 5.92
N LEU A 29 -0.94 -1.81 5.90
CA LEU A 29 0.04 -2.43 6.80
C LEU A 29 1.47 -1.97 6.51
N PHE A 30 1.85 -1.87 5.23
CA PHE A 30 3.15 -1.34 4.83
C PHE A 30 3.31 0.11 5.27
N HIS A 31 2.26 0.92 5.12
CA HIS A 31 2.24 2.30 5.59
C HIS A 31 2.42 2.40 7.11
N LYS A 32 1.68 1.59 7.89
CA LYS A 32 1.85 1.51 9.35
C LYS A 32 3.29 1.14 9.73
N TRP A 33 3.87 0.15 9.07
CA TRP A 33 5.26 -0.26 9.31
C TRP A 33 6.28 0.81 8.93
N ALA A 34 6.01 1.65 7.93
CA ALA A 34 6.89 2.76 7.60
C ALA A 34 6.95 3.84 8.69
N HIS A 35 5.91 3.94 9.54
CA HIS A 35 5.87 4.83 10.70
C HIS A 35 6.26 4.16 12.02
N SER A 36 6.51 2.85 12.02
CA SER A 36 6.82 2.11 13.24
C SER A 36 8.29 2.21 13.58
N ALA A 37 8.62 2.49 14.84
CA ALA A 37 10.01 2.55 15.32
C ALA A 37 10.72 1.19 15.23
N THR A 38 9.97 0.09 15.35
CA THR A 38 10.47 -1.27 15.21
C THR A 38 9.52 -2.09 14.33
N VAL A 39 10.09 -2.98 13.52
CA VAL A 39 9.35 -3.91 12.65
C VAL A 39 10.02 -5.29 12.66
N PRO A 40 9.32 -6.36 12.31
CA PRO A 40 9.93 -7.68 12.17
C PRO A 40 11.13 -7.67 11.20
N GLY A 41 12.15 -8.49 11.45
CA GLY A 41 13.39 -8.47 10.66
C GLY A 41 13.18 -8.68 9.15
N TRP A 42 12.23 -9.55 8.78
CA TRP A 42 11.87 -9.77 7.37
C TRP A 42 11.19 -8.55 6.74
N VAL A 43 10.37 -7.79 7.49
CA VAL A 43 9.78 -6.52 7.04
C VAL A 43 10.90 -5.52 6.77
N ALA A 44 11.86 -5.41 7.69
CA ALA A 44 13.00 -4.51 7.52
C ALA A 44 13.83 -4.88 6.27
N VAL A 45 14.03 -6.17 5.98
CA VAL A 45 14.68 -6.62 4.74
C VAL A 45 13.89 -6.17 3.51
N LEU A 46 12.58 -6.38 3.48
CA LEU A 46 11.73 -5.97 2.35
C LEU A 46 11.74 -4.45 2.15
N GLN A 47 11.70 -3.67 3.23
CA GLN A 47 11.80 -2.20 3.19
C GLN A 47 13.15 -1.73 2.65
N ARG A 48 14.26 -2.36 3.06
CA ARG A 48 15.61 -2.06 2.54
C ARG A 48 15.79 -2.44 1.07
N ARG A 49 15.06 -3.46 0.61
CA ARG A 49 15.04 -3.87 -0.81
C ARG A 49 14.02 -3.10 -1.65
N HIS A 50 13.31 -2.14 -1.06
CA HIS A 50 12.24 -1.36 -1.70
C HIS A 50 11.12 -2.23 -2.30
N LEU A 51 10.89 -3.42 -1.74
CA LEU A 51 9.79 -4.29 -2.16
C LEU A 51 8.45 -3.88 -1.53
N ILE A 52 8.53 -3.30 -0.32
CA ILE A 52 7.42 -2.65 0.38
C ILE A 52 7.87 -1.24 0.83
N LEU A 53 6.94 -0.44 1.35
CA LEU A 53 7.18 0.97 1.64
C LEU A 53 8.38 1.21 2.56
N ASN A 54 9.41 1.84 2.00
CA ASN A 54 10.61 2.20 2.72
C ASN A 54 10.36 3.46 3.59
N PRO A 55 10.69 3.44 4.89
CA PRO A 55 10.45 4.57 5.81
C PRO A 55 11.12 5.87 5.37
N ALA A 56 12.40 5.82 4.95
CA ALA A 56 13.15 7.00 4.58
C ALA A 56 12.58 7.66 3.32
N ARG A 57 12.14 6.85 2.34
CA ARG A 57 11.48 7.37 1.14
C ARG A 57 10.10 7.93 1.45
N HIS A 58 9.33 7.26 2.31
CA HIS A 58 8.02 7.76 2.76
C HIS A 58 8.13 9.09 3.52
N ASN A 59 9.23 9.31 4.23
CA ASN A 59 9.45 10.57 4.93
C ASN A 59 9.51 11.80 4.00
N VAL A 60 9.86 11.62 2.72
CA VAL A 60 9.80 12.71 1.73
C VAL A 60 8.38 13.27 1.62
N HIS A 61 7.36 12.40 1.65
CA HIS A 61 5.96 12.81 1.61
C HIS A 61 5.55 13.63 2.84
N HIS A 62 6.12 13.34 4.01
CA HIS A 62 5.88 14.07 5.26
C HIS A 62 6.73 15.35 5.41
N THR A 63 7.63 15.60 4.46
CA THR A 63 8.50 16.78 4.50
C THR A 63 7.84 17.93 3.75
N PRO A 64 7.65 19.11 4.39
CA PRO A 64 7.14 20.30 3.70
C PRO A 64 7.91 20.56 2.39
N PRO A 65 7.23 20.91 1.29
CA PRO A 65 5.83 21.35 1.19
C PRO A 65 4.80 20.23 0.98
N ASN A 66 5.14 18.95 1.22
CA ASN A 66 4.23 17.80 1.06
C ASN A 66 3.65 17.62 -0.35
N LYS A 67 4.47 17.85 -1.39
CA LYS A 67 4.07 17.84 -2.80
C LYS A 67 4.47 16.59 -3.59
N SER A 68 5.14 15.64 -2.96
CA SER A 68 5.69 14.47 -3.66
C SER A 68 5.65 13.22 -2.79
N GLY A 69 5.99 12.08 -3.37
CA GLY A 69 6.18 10.84 -2.62
C GLY A 69 4.89 10.12 -2.22
N TYR A 70 3.77 10.39 -2.87
CA TYR A 70 2.44 9.92 -2.44
C TYR A 70 2.21 8.40 -2.51
N CYS A 71 2.98 7.64 -3.27
CA CYS A 71 2.78 6.19 -3.38
C CYS A 71 3.23 5.44 -2.11
N VAL A 72 2.27 4.82 -1.43
CA VAL A 72 2.45 4.16 -0.13
C VAL A 72 2.61 2.64 -0.16
N THR A 73 2.60 1.98 -1.32
CA THR A 73 2.84 0.53 -1.39
C THR A 73 4.34 0.19 -1.36
N ASN A 74 5.11 0.72 -2.31
CA ASN A 74 6.57 0.58 -2.39
C ASN A 74 7.29 1.86 -2.90
N GLY A 75 6.52 2.85 -3.36
CA GLY A 75 7.03 4.12 -3.85
C GLY A 75 7.61 4.11 -5.27
N TRP A 76 7.59 3.01 -6.02
CA TRP A 76 8.23 2.93 -7.35
C TRP A 76 7.68 3.98 -8.33
N MET A 77 6.36 4.16 -8.33
CA MET A 77 5.68 5.09 -9.24
C MET A 77 5.95 6.57 -8.90
N ASN A 78 6.50 6.89 -7.72
CA ASN A 78 6.81 8.29 -7.36
C ASN A 78 7.79 8.92 -8.35
N VAL A 79 8.73 8.16 -8.94
CA VAL A 79 9.67 8.70 -9.95
C VAL A 79 8.95 9.29 -11.15
N LEU A 80 7.85 8.66 -11.57
CA LEU A 80 7.04 9.11 -12.69
C LEU A 80 6.03 10.17 -12.25
N LEU A 81 5.28 9.89 -11.18
CA LEU A 81 4.17 10.73 -10.73
C LEU A 81 4.64 12.08 -10.22
N ASP A 82 5.75 12.16 -9.48
CA ASP A 82 6.30 13.42 -8.97
C ASP A 82 6.78 14.36 -10.10
N ARG A 83 6.95 13.84 -11.33
CA ARG A 83 7.28 14.64 -12.52
C ARG A 83 6.05 15.16 -13.26
N ILE A 84 4.93 14.46 -13.14
CA ILE A 84 3.69 14.77 -13.88
C ILE A 84 2.72 15.57 -13.01
N LEU A 85 2.77 15.39 -11.69
CA LEU A 85 1.91 16.04 -10.71
C LEU A 85 2.78 16.94 -9.81
N PRO A 86 2.93 18.24 -10.13
CA PRO A 86 3.78 19.18 -9.38
C PRO A 86 3.15 19.72 -8.09
#